data_AF-A0A537J2I3-F1
#
_entry.id   AF-A0A537J2I3-F1
#
_cell.length_a   1.000
_cell.length_b   1.000
_cell.length_c   1.000
_cell.angle_alpha   90.00
_cell.angle_beta   90.00
_cell.angle_gamma   90.00
#
_symmetry.space_group_name_H-M   'P 1'
#
loop_
_entity.id
_entity.type
_entity.pdbx_description
1 polymer ?
#
loop_
_entity_poly.entity_id
_entity_poly.type
_entity_poly.pdbx_seq_one_letter_code
_entity_poly.pdbx_strand_id
1 'polypeptide(L)'
;MNTFIKSTPFIILFAANSTRVKAQLDLTRYEVGFSGSVFIYQSDLTPSRLGSYRTIKPGIQIFLNRVIDPIFSLRTNLSFGKLKGDDSKYAVPEYRQQRNFNFKTPVFEISELLVADLLKNNL
;
A
#
# COMPACT_ATOMS: atom_id res chain seq x y z
N MET A 1 -1.27 46.64 39.03
CA MET A 1 -2.23 46.75 37.91
C MET A 1 -1.43 47.07 36.65
N ASN A 2 -0.89 46.08 35.91
CA ASN A 2 -0.26 46.27 34.58
C ASN A 2 0.27 44.98 33.89
N THR A 3 -0.08 43.78 34.37
CA THR A 3 0.33 42.52 33.70
C THR A 3 -0.46 42.24 32.42
N PHE A 4 -1.64 42.86 32.26
CA PHE A 4 -2.51 42.67 31.10
C PHE A 4 -2.05 43.36 29.81
N ILE A 5 -1.17 44.38 29.90
CA ILE A 5 -0.76 45.20 28.75
C ILE A 5 0.45 44.60 28.00
N LYS A 6 1.27 43.78 28.68
CA LYS A 6 2.45 43.16 28.06
C LYS A 6 2.13 41.91 27.23
N SER A 7 1.01 41.24 27.49
CA SER A 7 0.56 40.04 26.77
C SER A 7 -0.32 40.34 25.56
N THR A 8 -0.84 41.56 25.44
CA THR A 8 -1.73 42.00 24.36
C THR A 8 -1.12 41.90 22.95
N PRO A 9 0.16 42.26 22.69
CA PRO A 9 0.71 42.17 21.33
C PRO A 9 0.90 40.71 20.88
N PHE A 10 1.20 39.79 21.80
CA PHE A 10 1.31 38.36 21.50
C PHE A 10 -0.04 37.73 21.13
N ILE A 11 -1.13 38.16 21.77
CA ILE A 11 -2.48 37.67 21.47
C ILE A 11 -2.93 38.12 20.08
N ILE A 12 -2.61 39.37 19.69
CA ILE A 12 -2.93 39.91 18.35
C ILE A 12 -2.11 39.18 17.26
N LEU A 13 -0.83 38.88 17.53
CA LEU A 13 0.03 38.12 16.61
C LEU A 13 -0.46 36.66 16.43
N PHE A 14 -0.99 36.05 17.50
CA PHE A 14 -1.55 34.70 17.44
C PHE A 14 -2.91 34.68 16.72
N ALA A 15 -3.75 35.70 16.92
CA ALA A 15 -5.04 35.83 16.25
C ALA A 15 -4.90 36.06 14.72
N ALA A 16 -3.86 36.79 14.29
CA ALA A 16 -3.61 37.09 12.88
C ALA A 16 -3.18 35.88 12.03
N ASN A 17 -2.76 34.76 12.65
CA ASN A 17 -2.42 33.53 11.94
C ASN A 17 -3.63 32.64 11.61
N SER A 18 -4.86 33.05 11.95
CA SER A 18 -6.08 32.26 11.73
C SER A 18 -6.63 32.39 10.30
N THR A 19 -5.78 32.61 9.30
CA THR A 19 -6.25 32.74 7.92
C THR A 19 -6.31 31.37 7.25
N ARG A 20 -7.55 30.83 7.26
CA ARG A 20 -8.06 29.72 6.43
C ARG A 20 -7.77 28.31 6.94
N VAL A 21 -8.55 27.90 7.94
CA VAL A 21 -8.93 26.50 8.07
C VAL A 21 -9.96 26.19 6.97
N LYS A 22 -9.53 25.55 5.87
CA LYS A 22 -10.46 24.84 4.99
C LYS A 22 -10.90 23.57 5.72
N ALA A 23 -11.93 23.68 6.57
CA ALA A 23 -12.45 22.55 7.35
C ALA A 23 -13.20 21.51 6.50
N GLN A 24 -13.49 21.83 5.24
CA GLN A 24 -14.15 20.93 4.32
C GLN A 24 -13.10 20.03 3.67
N LEU A 25 -13.02 18.78 4.14
CA LEU A 25 -12.32 17.71 3.46
C LEU A 25 -13.10 17.39 2.18
N ASP A 26 -12.55 17.79 1.03
CA ASP A 26 -13.06 17.37 -0.27
C ASP A 26 -12.65 15.91 -0.52
N LEU A 27 -13.49 14.99 -0.06
CA LEU A 27 -13.31 13.54 -0.21
C LEU A 27 -13.81 13.02 -1.56
N THR A 28 -14.42 13.86 -2.40
CA THR A 28 -15.02 13.43 -3.69
C THR A 28 -14.00 12.84 -4.65
N ARG A 29 -12.72 13.21 -4.48
CA ARG A 29 -11.60 12.74 -5.30
C ARG A 29 -10.89 11.51 -4.72
N TYR A 30 -11.38 10.96 -3.61
CA TYR A 30 -10.76 9.82 -2.95
C TYR A 30 -11.67 8.60 -2.99
N GLU A 31 -11.10 7.47 -3.37
CA GLU A 31 -11.79 6.18 -3.37
C GLU A 31 -11.00 5.23 -2.51
N VAL A 32 -11.70 4.43 -1.71
CA VAL A 32 -11.11 3.36 -0.91
C VAL A 32 -11.69 2.05 -1.40
N GLY A 33 -10.84 1.06 -1.59
CA GLY A 33 -11.28 -0.28 -1.93
C GLY A 33 -10.47 -1.36 -1.24
N PHE A 34 -10.98 -2.58 -1.35
CA PHE A 34 -10.34 -3.79 -0.87
C PHE A 34 -10.36 -4.86 -1.96
N SER A 35 -9.38 -5.75 -1.95
CA SER A 35 -9.27 -6.85 -2.91
C SER A 35 -8.62 -8.07 -2.26
N GLY A 36 -8.94 -9.25 -2.79
CA GLY A 36 -8.22 -10.49 -2.50
C GLY A 36 -6.97 -10.57 -3.38
N SER A 37 -5.85 -11.02 -2.82
CA SER A 37 -4.59 -11.18 -3.55
C SER A 37 -4.00 -12.57 -3.34
N VAL A 38 -3.01 -12.90 -4.16
CA VAL A 38 -2.21 -14.12 -4.02
C VAL A 38 -0.74 -13.77 -4.09
N PHE A 39 0.05 -14.45 -3.27
CA PHE A 39 1.49 -14.28 -3.16
C PHE A 39 2.18 -15.56 -3.66
N ILE A 40 3.08 -15.38 -4.63
CA ILE A 40 3.88 -16.44 -5.23
C ILE A 40 5.34 -16.11 -4.94
N TYR A 41 6.04 -17.03 -4.28
CA TYR A 41 7.48 -16.89 -4.09
C TYR A 41 8.23 -17.16 -5.39
N GLN A 42 9.19 -16.30 -5.70
CA GLN A 42 10.01 -16.35 -6.90
C GLN A 42 11.46 -16.11 -6.52
N SER A 43 12.18 -17.18 -6.20
CA SER A 43 13.63 -17.16 -5.93
C SER A 43 14.17 -18.59 -5.83
N ASP A 44 15.29 -18.77 -5.13
CA ASP A 44 16.04 -20.01 -4.87
C ASP A 44 15.20 -21.26 -4.56
N LEU A 45 14.15 -21.17 -3.73
CA LEU A 45 13.26 -22.30 -3.40
C LEU A 45 12.18 -22.56 -4.46
N THR A 46 12.30 -21.96 -5.64
CA THR A 46 11.35 -22.12 -6.74
C THR A 46 12.08 -22.58 -8.01
N PRO A 47 11.69 -23.71 -8.62
CA PRO A 47 12.42 -24.26 -9.77
C PRO A 47 12.16 -23.51 -11.08
N SER A 48 11.12 -22.67 -11.12
CA SER A 48 10.69 -21.94 -12.31
C SER A 48 10.99 -20.46 -12.19
N ARG A 49 11.42 -19.85 -13.31
CA ARG A 49 11.62 -18.41 -13.41
C ARG A 49 10.32 -17.61 -13.29
N LEU A 50 9.14 -18.22 -13.45
CA LEU A 50 7.84 -17.55 -13.33
C LEU A 50 7.19 -17.73 -11.94
N GLY A 51 7.91 -18.29 -10.97
CA GLY A 51 7.34 -18.68 -9.69
C GLY A 51 6.71 -20.08 -9.74
N SER A 52 6.06 -20.49 -8.65
CA SER A 52 5.40 -21.79 -8.55
C SER A 52 4.04 -21.70 -7.87
N TYR A 53 3.05 -22.29 -8.53
CA TYR A 53 1.69 -22.38 -8.00
C TYR A 53 1.55 -23.38 -6.84
N ARG A 54 2.58 -24.20 -6.56
CA ARG A 54 2.55 -25.19 -5.46
C ARG A 54 2.69 -24.57 -4.08
N THR A 55 3.21 -23.35 -3.98
CA THR A 55 3.44 -22.65 -2.71
C THR A 55 2.67 -21.35 -2.58
N ILE A 56 1.60 -21.16 -3.39
CA ILE A 56 0.72 -19.98 -3.32
C ILE A 56 0.21 -19.78 -1.90
N LYS A 57 0.13 -18.51 -1.51
CA LYS A 57 -0.57 -18.08 -0.31
C LYS A 57 -1.56 -16.96 -0.63
N PRO A 58 -2.77 -17.01 -0.05
CA PRO A 58 -3.70 -15.91 -0.18
C PRO A 58 -3.21 -14.71 0.62
N GLY A 59 -3.64 -13.53 0.20
CA GLY A 59 -3.48 -12.27 0.88
C GLY A 59 -4.70 -11.38 0.67
N ILE A 60 -4.62 -10.22 1.28
CA ILE A 60 -5.60 -9.15 1.13
C ILE A 60 -4.87 -7.87 0.75
N GLN A 61 -5.57 -6.98 0.09
CA GLN A 61 -5.07 -5.65 -0.24
C GLN A 61 -6.16 -4.63 0.05
N ILE A 62 -5.75 -3.49 0.59
CA ILE A 62 -6.56 -2.28 0.65
C ILE A 62 -5.87 -1.24 -0.21
N PHE A 63 -6.65 -0.37 -0.86
CA PHE A 63 -6.10 0.71 -1.66
C PHE A 63 -6.84 2.01 -1.43
N LEU A 64 -6.08 3.10 -1.52
CA LEU A 64 -6.57 4.48 -1.57
C LEU A 64 -6.24 5.01 -2.96
N ASN A 65 -7.25 5.40 -3.72
CA ASN A 65 -7.10 6.04 -5.02
C ASN A 65 -7.43 7.53 -4.87
N ARG A 66 -6.57 8.40 -5.41
CA ARG A 66 -6.80 9.83 -5.49
C ARG A 66 -6.89 10.25 -6.94
N VAL A 67 -8.06 10.72 -7.36
CA VAL A 67 -8.27 11.29 -8.69
C VAL A 67 -7.51 12.61 -8.81
N ILE A 68 -6.61 12.69 -9.79
CA ILE A 68 -5.86 13.91 -10.10
C ILE A 68 -6.63 14.70 -11.16
N ASP A 69 -7.00 14.03 -12.24
CA ASP A 69 -7.83 14.54 -13.32
C ASP A 69 -8.73 13.41 -13.88
N PRO A 70 -9.63 13.68 -14.85
CA PRO A 70 -10.54 12.65 -15.37
C PRO A 70 -9.84 11.41 -15.94
N ILE A 71 -8.57 11.51 -16.34
CA ILE A 71 -7.81 10.43 -16.97
C ILE A 71 -6.87 9.77 -15.95
N PHE A 72 -6.25 10.51 -15.06
CA PHE A 72 -5.20 10.03 -14.18
C PHE A 72 -5.64 10.03 -12.72
N SER A 73 -5.37 8.91 -12.06
CA SER A 73 -5.46 8.79 -10.62
C SER A 73 -4.19 8.18 -10.04
N LEU A 74 -3.95 8.49 -8.77
CA LEU A 74 -2.81 7.99 -8.02
C LEU A 74 -3.32 6.99 -6.99
N ARG A 75 -2.89 5.72 -7.09
CA ARG A 75 -3.34 4.64 -6.23
C ARG A 75 -2.23 4.13 -5.33
N THR A 76 -2.41 4.33 -4.03
CA THR A 76 -1.61 3.69 -2.98
C THR A 76 -2.24 2.36 -2.60
N ASN A 77 -1.49 1.27 -2.71
CA ASN A 77 -1.93 -0.06 -2.29
C ASN A 77 -1.13 -0.53 -1.08
N LEU A 78 -1.84 -1.10 -0.12
CA LEU A 78 -1.29 -1.78 1.05
C LEU A 78 -1.70 -3.25 0.99
N SER A 79 -0.74 -4.14 0.77
CA SER A 79 -0.98 -5.57 0.64
C SER A 79 -0.44 -6.32 1.87
N PHE A 80 -1.25 -7.23 2.40
CA PHE A 80 -0.91 -8.08 3.54
C PHE A 80 -1.07 -9.54 3.14
N GLY A 81 -0.02 -10.33 3.36
CA GLY A 81 -0.04 -11.74 2.97
C GLY A 81 1.07 -12.55 3.61
N LYS A 82 1.36 -13.69 3.00
CA LYS A 82 2.45 -14.56 3.41
C LYS A 82 3.18 -15.05 2.16
N LEU A 83 4.49 -15.21 2.22
CA LEU A 83 5.25 -15.96 1.22
C LEU A 83 5.65 -17.31 1.80
N LYS A 84 5.70 -18.32 0.92
CA LYS A 84 6.15 -19.67 1.25
C LYS A 84 7.07 -20.19 0.16
N GLY A 85 8.23 -20.71 0.56
CA GLY A 85 9.08 -21.56 -0.26
C GLY A 85 9.22 -22.94 0.40
N ASP A 86 9.24 -24.01 -0.38
CA ASP A 86 9.20 -25.39 0.12
C ASP A 86 9.77 -26.34 -0.93
N ASP A 87 11.03 -26.74 -0.74
CA ASP A 87 11.76 -27.61 -1.66
C ASP A 87 11.16 -29.02 -1.74
N SER A 88 10.49 -29.50 -0.67
CA SER A 88 9.85 -30.83 -0.67
C SER A 88 8.80 -30.98 -1.78
N LYS A 89 8.27 -29.85 -2.27
CA LYS A 89 7.23 -29.81 -3.31
C LYS A 89 7.78 -30.00 -4.73
N TYR A 90 9.10 -30.08 -4.92
CA TYR A 90 9.74 -30.17 -6.23
C TYR A 90 10.65 -31.38 -6.32
N ALA A 91 10.34 -32.30 -7.23
CA ALA A 91 11.15 -33.50 -7.44
C ALA A 91 12.41 -33.25 -8.29
N VAL A 92 12.40 -32.18 -9.10
CA VAL A 92 13.51 -31.83 -10.00
C VAL A 92 13.94 -30.39 -9.73
N PRO A 93 15.25 -30.10 -9.63
CA PRO A 93 16.35 -31.08 -9.49
C PRO A 93 16.28 -31.82 -8.13
N GLU A 94 16.76 -33.08 -8.12
CA GLU A 94 16.56 -34.04 -7.02
C GLU A 94 17.16 -33.56 -5.69
N TYR A 95 18.24 -32.78 -5.75
CA TYR A 95 18.91 -32.23 -4.57
C TYR A 95 17.99 -31.35 -3.71
N ARG A 96 16.91 -30.80 -4.28
CA ARG A 96 15.95 -29.97 -3.54
C ARG A 96 15.28 -30.78 -2.43
N GLN A 97 14.82 -31.99 -2.72
CA GLN A 97 14.19 -32.84 -1.71
C GLN A 97 15.19 -33.29 -0.64
N GLN A 98 16.47 -33.45 -1.00
CA GLN A 98 17.53 -33.80 -0.04
C GLN A 98 17.83 -32.64 0.92
N ARG A 99 17.82 -31.41 0.40
CA ARG A 99 18.06 -30.18 1.18
C ARG A 99 16.85 -29.77 2.02
N ASN A 100 15.65 -30.00 1.49
CA ASN A 100 14.36 -29.82 2.17
C ASN A 100 14.18 -28.45 2.85
N PHE A 101 14.63 -27.37 2.21
CA PHE A 101 14.43 -26.03 2.75
C PHE A 101 12.96 -25.62 2.68
N ASN A 102 12.48 -25.00 3.76
CA ASN A 102 11.11 -24.56 3.89
C ASN A 102 11.06 -23.31 4.75
N PHE A 103 10.37 -22.29 4.28
CA PHE A 103 10.07 -21.10 5.07
C PHE A 103 8.63 -20.65 4.85
N LYS A 104 8.14 -19.90 5.83
CA LYS A 104 6.88 -19.17 5.74
C LYS A 104 7.07 -17.83 6.44
N THR A 105 6.91 -16.75 5.70
CA THR A 105 7.10 -15.39 6.23
C THR A 105 5.87 -14.53 5.97
N PRO A 106 5.41 -13.71 6.92
CA PRO A 106 4.44 -12.66 6.63
C PRO A 106 5.08 -11.61 5.71
N VAL A 107 4.26 -11.01 4.85
CA VAL A 107 4.67 -9.94 3.93
C VAL A 107 3.70 -8.79 4.04
N PHE A 108 4.26 -7.60 4.15
CA PHE A 108 3.55 -6.33 4.04
C PHE A 108 4.20 -5.53 2.92
N GLU A 109 3.42 -5.12 1.94
CA GLU A 109 3.87 -4.39 0.77
C GLU A 109 3.11 -3.08 0.63
N ILE A 110 3.86 -2.02 0.30
CA ILE A 110 3.32 -0.71 -0.07
C ILE A 110 3.72 -0.48 -1.52
N SER A 111 2.77 -0.08 -2.36
CA SER A 111 3.04 0.30 -3.76
C SER A 111 2.22 1.52 -4.16
N GLU A 112 2.80 2.32 -5.05
CA GLU A 112 2.17 3.50 -5.62
C GLU A 112 2.04 3.31 -7.13
N LEU A 113 0.85 3.51 -7.68
CA LEU A 113 0.57 3.35 -9.10
C LEU A 113 -0.05 4.62 -9.67
N LEU A 114 0.43 5.05 -10.83
CA LEU A 114 -0.30 5.98 -11.68
C LEU A 114 -1.28 5.15 -12.54
N VAL A 115 -2.57 5.38 -12.36
CA VAL A 115 -3.64 4.67 -13.07
C VAL A 115 -4.23 5.61 -14.12
N ALA A 116 -4.34 5.12 -15.36
CA ALA A 116 -4.95 5.85 -16.46
C ALA A 116 -6.34 5.24 -16.80
N ASP A 117 -7.40 6.00 -16.62
CA ASP A 117 -8.75 5.72 -17.12
C ASP A 117 -9.00 6.48 -18.42
N LEU A 118 -8.87 5.77 -19.53
CA LEU A 118 -9.05 6.34 -20.88
C LEU A 118 -10.51 6.72 -21.18
N LEU A 119 -11.47 6.18 -20.43
CA LEU A 119 -12.89 6.43 -20.62
C LEU A 119 -13.38 7.67 -19.86
N LYS A 120 -12.53 8.28 -19.02
CA LYS A 120 -12.84 9.47 -18.23
C LYS A 120 -13.99 9.28 -17.24
N ASN A 121 -14.06 8.12 -16.58
CA ASN A 121 -15.11 7.88 -15.57
C ASN A 121 -14.85 8.60 -14.25
N ASN A 122 -13.66 9.17 -14.05
CA ASN A 122 -13.26 9.84 -12.80
C ASN A 122 -13.84 11.27 -12.65
N LEU A 123 -15.11 11.47 -13.01
CA LEU A 123 -15.81 12.77 -13.02
C LEU A 123 -16.99 12.81 -12.05
#